data_AF-A0A7D3VU18-F1
#
_entry.id   AF-A0A7D3VU18-F1
#
_cell.length_a   1.000
_cell.length_b   1.000
_cell.length_c   1.000
_cell.angle_alpha   90.00
_cell.angle_beta   90.00
_cell.angle_gamma   90.00
#
_symmetry.space_group_name_H-M   'P 1'
#
loop_
_entity.id
_entity.type
_entity.pdbx_description
1 polymer ?
#
loop_
_entity_poly.entity_id
_entity_poly.type
_entity_poly.pdbx_seq_one_letter_code
_entity_poly.pdbx_strand_id
1 'polypeptide(L)'
;MLNELIGAWKSGARVRRTTWLLFWGGRAEGYAEARAMDLPDEELVAAVRRGIFLRDYATARRWSSRLEVMQAQAATGDVFSYACERRAGHGHVAAIEAVRGPYGRDEPLPAVEVAAARRAVAEPVRIRVFPPVAIEVRGGR
;
A
#
# COMPACT_ATOMS: atom_id res chain seq x y z
N MET A 1 9.39 24.51 -26.78
CA MET A 1 8.32 24.43 -25.75
C MET A 1 7.98 22.98 -25.35
N LEU A 2 7.66 22.07 -26.27
CA LEU A 2 7.33 20.67 -25.93
C LEU A 2 8.45 19.91 -25.19
N ASN A 3 9.70 20.08 -25.62
CA ASN A 3 10.86 19.44 -24.99
C ASN A 3 11.11 19.94 -23.55
N GLU A 4 10.78 21.18 -23.24
CA GLU A 4 10.92 21.73 -21.88
C GLU A 4 9.83 21.21 -20.94
N LEU A 5 8.61 21.04 -21.44
CA LEU A 5 7.52 20.38 -20.71
C LEU A 5 7.85 18.92 -20.38
N ILE A 6 8.41 18.18 -21.34
CA ILE A 6 8.88 16.80 -21.14
C ILE A 6 10.02 16.77 -20.11
N GLY A 7 10.95 17.73 -20.15
CA GLY A 7 12.05 17.86 -19.20
C GLY A 7 11.58 18.18 -17.78
N ALA A 8 10.65 19.12 -17.62
CA ALA A 8 10.03 19.47 -16.34
C ALA A 8 9.24 18.29 -15.75
N TRP A 9 8.50 17.56 -16.59
CA TRP A 9 7.75 16.37 -16.18
C TRP A 9 8.68 15.24 -15.70
N LYS A 10 9.74 14.93 -16.44
CA LYS A 10 10.75 13.94 -16.05
C LYS A 10 11.45 14.33 -14.74
N SER A 11 11.77 15.61 -14.58
CA SER A 11 12.40 16.13 -13.36
C SER A 11 11.45 16.02 -12.16
N GLY A 12 10.17 16.38 -12.32
CA GLY A 12 9.16 16.23 -11.27
C GLY A 12 8.84 14.78 -10.89
N ALA A 13 8.90 13.84 -11.85
CA ALA A 13 8.77 12.41 -11.57
C ALA A 13 9.98 11.89 -10.78
N ARG A 14 11.19 12.37 -11.08
CA ARG A 14 12.42 12.01 -10.37
C ARG A 14 12.42 12.52 -8.93
N VAL A 15 12.06 13.80 -8.72
CA VAL A 15 11.95 14.39 -7.38
C VAL A 15 10.93 13.62 -6.54
N ARG A 16 9.73 13.35 -7.08
CA ARG A 16 8.71 12.56 -6.38
C ARG A 16 9.21 11.16 -6.02
N ARG A 17 9.83 10.44 -6.96
CA ARG A 17 10.42 9.12 -6.67
C ARG A 17 11.43 9.18 -5.53
N THR A 18 12.33 10.18 -5.52
CA THR A 18 13.30 10.34 -4.44
C THR A 18 12.61 10.63 -3.10
N THR A 19 11.62 11.51 -3.07
CA THR A 19 10.83 11.79 -1.85
C THR A 19 10.13 10.54 -1.33
N TRP A 20 9.56 9.72 -2.22
CA TRP A 20 8.92 8.45 -1.87
C TRP A 20 9.90 7.45 -1.29
N LEU A 21 11.08 7.28 -1.89
CA LEU A 21 12.13 6.40 -1.36
C LEU A 21 12.67 6.91 -0.02
N LEU A 22 12.82 8.22 0.16
CA LEU A 22 13.26 8.81 1.43
C LEU A 22 12.23 8.59 2.54
N PHE A 23 10.93 8.75 2.23
CA PHE A 23 9.87 8.67 3.24
C PHE A 23 9.44 7.24 3.55
N TRP A 24 9.41 6.35 2.54
CA TRP A 24 8.89 4.99 2.68
C TRP A 24 9.93 3.88 2.51
N GLY A 25 11.19 4.24 2.23
CA GLY A 25 12.29 3.29 2.05
C GLY A 25 12.09 2.38 0.84
N GLY A 26 12.60 1.15 0.95
CA GLY A 26 12.49 0.12 -0.10
C GLY A 26 11.06 -0.24 -0.50
N ARG A 27 10.05 0.07 0.33
CA ARG A 27 8.63 -0.18 -0.02
C ARG A 27 8.14 0.66 -1.19
N ALA A 28 8.77 1.81 -1.44
CA ALA A 28 8.47 2.65 -2.61
C ALA A 28 9.18 2.19 -3.89
N GLU A 29 10.01 1.14 -3.84
CA GLU A 29 10.55 0.51 -5.03
C GLU A 29 9.39 0.01 -5.91
N GLY A 30 9.37 0.46 -7.16
CA GLY A 30 8.26 0.21 -8.09
C GLY A 30 7.31 1.41 -8.27
N TYR A 31 7.48 2.54 -7.58
CA TYR A 31 6.63 3.73 -7.79
C TYR A 31 6.57 4.18 -9.26
N ALA A 32 7.72 4.22 -9.95
CA ALA A 32 7.78 4.61 -11.36
C ALA A 32 7.03 3.61 -12.27
N GLU A 33 7.11 2.31 -11.98
CA GLU A 33 6.38 1.27 -12.70
C GLU A 33 4.88 1.37 -12.46
N ALA A 34 4.47 1.57 -11.20
CA ALA A 34 3.08 1.79 -10.83
C ALA A 34 2.48 3.03 -11.52
N ARG A 35 3.25 4.12 -11.64
CA ARG A 35 2.84 5.32 -12.37
C ARG A 35 2.79 5.12 -13.88
N ALA A 36 3.68 4.31 -14.45
CA ALA A 36 3.61 3.92 -15.86
C ALA A 36 2.38 3.06 -16.18
N MET A 37 1.76 2.47 -15.16
CA MET A 37 0.49 1.74 -15.24
C MET A 37 -0.74 2.61 -14.89
N ASP A 38 -0.57 3.93 -14.82
CA ASP A 38 -1.61 4.91 -14.47
C ASP A 38 -2.29 4.66 -13.11
N LEU A 39 -1.60 4.00 -12.17
CA LEU A 39 -2.12 3.84 -10.81
C LEU A 39 -2.11 5.19 -10.07
N PRO A 40 -3.21 5.57 -9.40
CA PRO A 40 -3.31 6.86 -8.73
C PRO A 40 -2.45 6.89 -7.45
N ASP A 41 -1.86 8.04 -7.14
CA ASP A 41 -0.97 8.21 -5.98
C ASP A 41 -1.65 7.79 -4.67
N GLU A 42 -2.93 8.10 -4.49
CA GLU A 42 -3.70 7.74 -3.29
C GLU A 42 -3.77 6.22 -3.07
N GLU A 43 -3.89 5.45 -4.15
CA GLU A 43 -3.90 3.98 -4.10
C GLU A 43 -2.51 3.45 -3.71
N LEU A 44 -1.45 4.03 -4.26
CA LEU A 44 -0.07 3.67 -3.92
C LEU A 44 0.26 4.01 -2.47
N VAL A 45 -0.20 5.17 -1.98
CA VAL A 45 -0.05 5.56 -0.56
C VAL A 45 -0.75 4.54 0.34
N ALA A 46 -1.97 4.14 -0.03
CA ALA A 46 -2.73 3.15 0.74
C ALA A 46 -2.04 1.77 0.78
N ALA A 47 -1.39 1.36 -0.32
CA ALA A 47 -0.63 0.11 -0.38
C ALA A 47 0.60 0.14 0.53
N VAL A 48 1.42 1.19 0.42
CA VAL A 48 2.63 1.33 1.23
C VAL A 48 2.32 1.47 2.72
N ARG A 49 1.24 2.18 3.08
CA ARG A 49 0.78 2.28 4.48
C ARG A 49 0.35 0.94 5.08
N ARG A 50 -0.04 -0.02 4.23
CA ARG A 50 -0.33 -1.41 4.62
C ARG A 50 0.89 -2.33 4.56
N GLY A 51 2.07 -1.77 4.33
CA GLY A 51 3.33 -2.50 4.27
C GLY A 51 3.59 -3.22 2.95
N ILE A 52 2.78 -2.99 1.91
CA ILE A 52 2.95 -3.62 0.60
C ILE A 52 4.05 -2.90 -0.18
N PHE A 53 4.97 -3.65 -0.79
CA PHE A 53 5.94 -3.10 -1.74
C PHE A 53 5.24 -2.68 -3.04
N LEU A 54 5.53 -1.48 -3.54
CA LEU A 54 4.86 -0.96 -4.74
C LEU A 54 5.11 -1.80 -5.99
N ARG A 55 6.28 -2.43 -6.09
CA ARG A 55 6.60 -3.39 -7.15
C ARG A 55 5.63 -4.58 -7.15
N ASP A 56 5.41 -5.18 -5.99
CA ASP A 56 4.51 -6.33 -5.85
C ASP A 56 3.06 -5.91 -6.07
N TYR A 57 2.69 -4.74 -5.53
CA TYR A 57 1.39 -4.14 -5.73
C TYR A 57 1.09 -3.89 -7.22
N ALA A 58 2.01 -3.26 -7.95
CA ALA A 58 1.87 -3.00 -9.38
C ALA A 58 1.76 -4.30 -10.18
N THR A 59 2.55 -5.32 -9.80
CA THR A 59 2.49 -6.66 -10.41
C THR A 59 1.12 -7.30 -10.18
N ALA A 60 0.60 -7.26 -8.96
CA ALA A 60 -0.72 -7.81 -8.63
C ALA A 60 -1.86 -7.06 -9.36
N ARG A 61 -1.75 -5.74 -9.53
CA ARG A 61 -2.73 -4.92 -10.23
C ARG A 61 -2.86 -5.21 -11.73
N ARG A 62 -1.89 -5.90 -12.34
CA ARG A 62 -2.02 -6.43 -13.71
C ARG A 62 -3.12 -7.50 -13.84
N TRP A 63 -3.38 -8.23 -12.76
CA TRP A 63 -4.21 -9.44 -12.79
C TRP A 63 -5.41 -9.38 -11.84
N SER A 64 -5.48 -8.37 -10.98
CA SER A 64 -6.48 -8.24 -9.92
C SER A 64 -6.86 -6.79 -9.69
N SER A 65 -8.10 -6.57 -9.27
CA SER A 65 -8.59 -5.26 -8.81
C SER A 65 -7.88 -4.81 -7.53
N ARG A 66 -7.95 -3.50 -7.24
CA ARG A 66 -7.45 -2.94 -5.98
C ARG A 66 -8.04 -3.66 -4.76
N LEU A 67 -9.33 -3.95 -4.77
CA LEU A 67 -10.01 -4.59 -3.63
C LEU A 67 -9.46 -5.99 -3.38
N GLU A 68 -9.31 -6.79 -4.44
CA GLU A 68 -8.75 -8.14 -4.36
C GLU A 68 -7.31 -8.12 -3.83
N VAL A 69 -6.46 -7.19 -4.28
CA VAL A 69 -5.08 -7.08 -3.78
C VAL A 69 -5.05 -6.71 -2.30
N MET A 70 -5.94 -5.81 -1.84
CA MET A 70 -6.04 -5.46 -0.42
C MET A 70 -6.55 -6.62 0.42
N GLN A 71 -7.51 -7.40 -0.09
CA GLN A 71 -8.01 -8.61 0.56
C GLN A 71 -6.92 -9.67 0.66
N ALA A 72 -6.16 -9.89 -0.42
CA ALA A 72 -5.03 -10.82 -0.44
C ALA A 72 -3.96 -10.40 0.58
N GLN A 73 -3.55 -9.12 0.62
CA GLN A 73 -2.60 -8.64 1.63
C GLN A 73 -3.11 -8.89 3.05
N ALA A 74 -4.39 -8.61 3.33
CA ALA A 74 -4.96 -8.84 4.65
C ALA A 74 -5.04 -10.33 5.01
N ALA A 75 -5.24 -11.19 4.01
CA ALA A 75 -5.41 -12.62 4.19
C ALA A 75 -4.09 -13.39 4.30
N THR A 76 -3.06 -12.97 3.57
CA THR A 76 -1.81 -13.73 3.38
C THR A 76 -0.56 -12.96 3.79
N GLY A 77 -0.60 -11.62 3.75
CA GLY A 77 0.57 -10.76 3.92
C GLY A 77 1.58 -10.85 2.78
N ASP A 78 1.30 -11.62 1.73
CA ASP A 78 2.17 -11.85 0.59
C ASP A 78 1.40 -11.60 -0.72
N VAL A 79 1.52 -10.36 -1.20
CA VAL A 79 0.92 -9.90 -2.46
C VAL A 79 1.68 -10.43 -3.68
N PHE A 80 2.97 -10.72 -3.55
CA PHE A 80 3.77 -11.20 -4.68
C PHE A 80 3.33 -12.61 -5.06
N SER A 81 3.27 -13.53 -4.10
CA SER A 81 2.81 -14.90 -4.35
C SER A 81 1.37 -14.92 -4.84
N TYR A 82 0.50 -14.07 -4.27
CA TYR A 82 -0.87 -13.89 -4.79
C TYR A 82 -0.89 -13.45 -6.26
N ALA A 83 -0.02 -12.53 -6.66
CA ALA A 83 0.07 -12.09 -8.06
C ALA A 83 0.54 -13.23 -8.99
N CYS A 84 1.44 -14.09 -8.52
CA CYS A 84 1.88 -15.29 -9.26
C CYS A 84 0.72 -16.25 -9.50
N GLU A 85 -0.09 -16.55 -8.48
CA GLU A 85 -1.26 -17.41 -8.60
C GLU A 85 -2.30 -16.83 -9.56
N ARG A 86 -2.55 -15.52 -9.50
CA ARG A 86 -3.46 -14.83 -10.44
C ARG A 86 -2.95 -14.88 -11.87
N ARG A 87 -1.63 -14.73 -12.07
CA ARG A 87 -0.99 -14.86 -13.38
C ARG A 87 -1.10 -16.29 -13.93
N ALA A 88 -1.08 -17.30 -13.06
CA ALA A 88 -1.29 -18.70 -13.43
C ALA A 88 -2.76 -19.01 -13.81
N GLY A 89 -3.68 -18.05 -13.68
CA GLY A 89 -5.09 -18.19 -14.06
C GLY A 89 -6.00 -18.62 -12.92
N HIS A 90 -5.49 -18.72 -11.68
CA HIS A 90 -6.32 -19.03 -10.53
C HIS A 90 -7.27 -17.87 -10.19
N GLY A 91 -8.51 -18.21 -9.82
CA GLY A 91 -9.47 -17.24 -9.32
C GLY A 91 -9.03 -16.63 -7.98
N HIS A 92 -9.66 -15.52 -7.57
CA HIS A 92 -9.29 -14.78 -6.35
C HIS A 92 -9.17 -15.65 -5.09
N VAL A 93 -10.22 -16.42 -4.77
CA VAL A 93 -10.27 -17.26 -3.57
C VAL A 93 -9.24 -18.39 -3.65
N ALA A 94 -9.16 -19.06 -4.80
CA ALA A 94 -8.19 -20.13 -5.02
C ALA A 94 -6.74 -19.63 -4.88
N ALA A 95 -6.44 -18.43 -5.40
CA ALA A 95 -5.13 -17.81 -5.26
C ALA A 95 -4.80 -17.47 -3.78
N ILE A 96 -5.77 -16.95 -3.01
CA ILE A 96 -5.57 -16.70 -1.57
C ILE A 96 -5.32 -18.01 -0.82
N GLU A 97 -6.12 -19.04 -1.08
CA GLU A 97 -5.98 -20.34 -0.42
C GLU A 97 -4.67 -21.04 -0.81
N ALA A 98 -4.23 -20.92 -2.06
CA ALA A 98 -2.94 -21.46 -2.50
C ALA A 98 -1.76 -20.79 -1.76
N VAL A 99 -1.81 -19.47 -1.58
CA VAL A 99 -0.78 -18.72 -0.84
C VAL A 99 -0.86 -19.00 0.66
N ARG A 100 -2.07 -19.24 1.21
CA ARG A 100 -2.29 -19.65 2.61
C ARG A 100 -1.98 -21.12 2.88
N GLY A 101 -1.91 -21.94 1.83
CA GLY A 101 -1.68 -23.37 1.93
C GLY A 101 -0.35 -23.71 2.63
N PRO A 102 -0.03 -25.00 2.80
CA PRO A 102 0.99 -25.49 3.75
C PRO A 102 2.43 -24.99 3.53
N TYR A 103 2.69 -24.16 2.52
CA TYR A 103 3.98 -23.51 2.28
C TYR A 103 3.99 -22.01 2.66
N GLY A 104 2.84 -21.45 3.07
CA GLY A 104 2.65 -20.05 3.48
C GLY A 104 2.44 -19.90 4.98
N ARG A 105 3.53 -20.07 5.75
CA ARG A 105 3.61 -20.01 7.24
C ARG A 105 2.83 -21.11 7.97
N ASP A 106 3.54 -22.19 8.31
CA ASP A 106 3.16 -23.12 9.39
C ASP A 106 3.32 -22.51 10.80
N GLU A 107 2.72 -21.34 11.04
CA GLU A 107 2.42 -20.97 12.42
C GLU A 107 1.07 -20.26 12.47
N PRO A 108 -0.02 -20.96 12.84
CA PRO A 108 -1.27 -20.28 13.13
C PRO A 108 -1.01 -19.30 14.28
N LEU A 109 -1.21 -18.00 14.03
CA LEU A 109 -1.14 -17.00 15.09
C LEU A 109 -2.06 -17.44 16.22
N PRO A 110 -1.55 -17.47 17.47
CA PRO A 110 -2.27 -18.05 18.58
C PRO A 110 -3.62 -17.33 18.73
N ALA A 111 -4.68 -18.07 19.03
CA ALA A 111 -6.07 -17.59 19.02
C ALA A 111 -6.30 -16.29 19.83
N VAL A 112 -5.40 -16.00 20.78
CA VAL A 112 -5.34 -14.78 21.59
C VAL A 112 -5.08 -13.52 20.75
N GLU A 113 -4.25 -13.59 19.72
CA GLU A 113 -3.96 -12.44 18.85
C GLU A 113 -5.08 -12.16 17.86
N VAL A 114 -5.74 -13.20 17.35
CA VAL A 114 -6.94 -13.05 16.50
C VAL A 114 -8.10 -12.46 17.32
N ALA A 115 -8.24 -12.84 18.59
CA ALA A 115 -9.19 -12.23 19.49
C ALA A 115 -8.84 -10.76 19.81
N ALA A 116 -7.55 -10.42 20.00
CA ALA A 116 -7.10 -9.05 20.22
C ALA A 116 -7.34 -8.16 18.98
N ALA A 117 -7.05 -8.66 17.78
CA ALA A 117 -7.29 -7.94 16.52
C ALA A 117 -8.79 -7.70 16.28
N ARG A 118 -9.64 -8.69 16.56
CA ARG A 118 -11.11 -8.53 16.47
C ARG A 118 -11.64 -7.53 17.50
N ARG A 119 -11.04 -7.48 18.69
CA ARG A 119 -11.40 -6.51 19.75
C ARG A 119 -10.95 -5.08 19.39
N ALA A 120 -9.78 -4.93 18.79
CA ALA A 120 -9.27 -3.63 18.32
C ALA A 120 -10.09 -3.04 17.17
N VAL A 121 -10.72 -3.87 16.33
CA VAL A 121 -11.62 -3.43 15.25
C VAL A 121 -13.03 -3.10 15.78
N ALA A 122 -13.43 -3.66 16.93
CA ALA A 122 -14.73 -3.44 17.54
C ALA A 122 -14.79 -2.23 18.49
N GLU A 123 -13.65 -1.65 18.89
CA GLU A 123 -13.65 -0.43 19.70
C GLU A 123 -13.92 0.80 18.81
N PRO A 124 -14.98 1.58 19.10
CA PRO A 124 -15.19 2.83 18.39
C PRO A 124 -14.04 3.78 18.71
N VAL A 125 -13.26 4.13 17.69
CA VAL A 125 -12.18 5.12 17.76
C VAL A 125 -12.77 6.43 18.29
N ARG A 126 -12.57 6.70 19.59
CA ARG A 126 -12.89 8.00 20.18
C ARG A 126 -11.85 9.00 19.70
N ILE A 127 -12.15 9.65 18.57
CA ILE A 127 -11.38 10.78 18.07
C ILE A 127 -11.50 11.91 19.11
N ARG A 128 -10.42 12.16 19.85
CA ARG A 128 -10.29 13.42 20.62
C ARG A 128 -10.07 14.54 19.61
N VAL A 129 -11.13 15.27 19.30
CA VAL A 129 -11.04 16.56 18.63
C VAL A 129 -10.36 17.53 19.61
N PHE A 130 -9.09 17.83 19.37
CA PHE A 130 -8.40 18.90 20.08
C PHE A 130 -9.02 20.24 19.65
N PRO A 131 -9.33 21.16 20.58
CA PRO A 131 -9.80 22.48 20.20
C PRO A 131 -8.70 23.24 19.44
N PRO A 132 -9.06 24.13 18.50
CA PRO A 132 -8.09 24.90 17.73
C PRO A 132 -7.28 25.82 18.65
N VAL A 133 -5.96 25.72 18.59
CA VAL A 133 -5.04 26.64 19.27
C VAL A 133 -5.09 27.98 18.53
N ALA A 134 -5.60 29.01 19.20
CA ALA A 134 -5.49 30.39 18.73
C ALA A 134 -4.02 30.84 18.84
N ILE A 135 -3.39 31.17 17.72
CA ILE A 135 -2.03 31.70 17.67
C ILE A 135 -2.14 33.22 17.65
N GLU A 136 -1.89 33.88 18.79
CA GLU A 136 -1.70 35.34 18.83
C GLU A 136 -0.32 35.70 18.27
N VAL A 137 -0.33 36.40 17.13
CA VAL A 137 0.88 36.96 16.51
C VAL A 137 1.19 38.29 17.19
N ARG A 138 2.16 38.28 18.12
CA ARG A 138 2.65 39.50 18.77
C ARG A 138 3.64 40.21 17.84
N GLY A 139 3.16 41.23 17.13
CA GLY A 139 4.00 42.15 16.36
C GLY A 139 4.83 43.03 17.28
N GLY A 140 6.15 42.82 17.29
CA GLY A 140 7.12 43.73 17.90
C GLY A 140 7.63 44.71 16.85
N ARG A 141 7.52 46.00 17.16
CA ARG A 141 8.13 47.12 16.43
C ARG A 141 9.60 47.25 16.76
#